data_AF-A0A554FUH3-F1
#
_entry.id   AF-A0A554FUH3-F1
#
_cell.length_a   1.000
_cell.length_b   1.000
_cell.length_c   1.000
_cell.angle_alpha   90.00
_cell.angle_beta   90.00
_cell.angle_gamma   90.00
#
_symmetry.space_group_name_H-M   'P 1'
#
loop_
_entity.id
_entity.type
_entity.pdbx_description
1 polymer ?
#
loop_
_entity_poly.entity_id
_entity_poly.type
_entity_poly.pdbx_seq_one_letter_code
_entity_poly.pdbx_strand_id
1 'polypeptide(L)'
;MQTHLYWMLFLVGLGCSAPHPDIRVRQLSNGMYEVDGPLAGPFETREELAQVACERMIQMPGASTLHGRQGKEYCALWYYSPQQRAYFLSYFSDVSGDGVGGRKFCKVPLALQDANTRDPVILGPAHPHPHSWEFSREDMGANREPNWSPWGAARFVDKSGRIWEHELLLFYGPRNGGCLAYDYNYSSQVVSALRGGKWIPIGKASGTAGDFSFDLFEGQSWLP
;
A
#
# COMPACT_ATOMS: atom_id res chain seq x y z
N MET A 1 51.14 -46.62 -13.60
CA MET A 1 49.68 -46.64 -13.73
C MET A 1 49.14 -45.53 -12.85
N GLN A 2 48.56 -44.51 -13.47
CA GLN A 2 48.30 -43.19 -12.91
C GLN A 2 46.78 -43.04 -12.81
N THR A 3 46.22 -43.17 -11.61
CA THR A 3 44.78 -42.97 -11.37
C THR A 3 44.58 -41.61 -10.73
N HIS A 4 44.21 -40.64 -11.57
CA HIS A 4 43.79 -39.30 -11.17
C HIS A 4 42.43 -39.39 -10.47
N LEU A 5 42.42 -39.16 -9.15
CA LEU A 5 41.21 -39.00 -8.36
C LEU A 5 40.68 -37.58 -8.58
N TYR A 6 39.68 -37.44 -9.45
CA TYR A 6 39.02 -36.17 -9.75
C TYR A 6 38.22 -35.68 -8.54
N TRP A 7 38.65 -34.56 -7.97
CA TRP A 7 37.86 -33.74 -7.05
C TRP A 7 36.76 -33.02 -7.84
N MET A 8 35.53 -33.52 -7.80
CA MET A 8 34.36 -32.69 -8.13
C MET A 8 33.92 -31.93 -6.88
N LEU A 9 34.41 -30.70 -6.74
CA LEU A 9 33.82 -29.71 -5.85
C LEU A 9 32.46 -29.30 -6.44
N PHE A 10 31.38 -29.85 -5.89
CA PHE A 10 30.03 -29.34 -6.06
C PHE A 10 29.92 -28.02 -5.28
N LEU A 11 30.18 -26.89 -5.95
CA LEU A 11 29.79 -25.57 -5.47
C LEU A 11 28.27 -25.45 -5.61
N VAL A 12 27.55 -25.83 -4.56
CA VAL A 12 26.14 -25.47 -4.39
C VAL A 12 26.12 -23.96 -4.21
N GLY A 13 25.86 -23.23 -5.29
CA GLY A 13 25.59 -21.80 -5.23
C GLY A 13 24.37 -21.58 -4.36
N LEU A 14 24.59 -21.17 -3.11
CA LEU A 14 23.59 -20.51 -2.29
C LEU A 14 23.21 -19.23 -3.04
N GLY A 15 22.21 -19.34 -3.90
CA GLY A 15 21.62 -18.18 -4.57
C GLY A 15 21.07 -17.27 -3.49
N CYS A 16 21.81 -16.22 -3.13
CA CYS A 16 21.25 -15.10 -2.43
C CYS A 16 20.15 -14.56 -3.35
N SER A 17 18.89 -14.84 -3.03
CA SER A 17 17.76 -14.15 -3.61
C SER A 17 17.92 -12.68 -3.23
N ALA A 18 18.52 -11.89 -4.11
CA ALA A 18 18.59 -10.45 -3.90
C ALA A 18 17.14 -9.95 -3.75
N PRO A 19 16.86 -9.12 -2.72
CA PRO A 19 15.54 -8.54 -2.56
C PRO A 19 15.17 -7.78 -3.84
N HIS A 20 13.89 -7.85 -4.22
CA HIS A 20 13.39 -7.15 -5.41
C HIS A 20 13.76 -5.65 -5.31
N PRO A 21 14.21 -4.99 -6.39
CA PRO A 21 14.81 -3.65 -6.33
C PRO A 21 13.86 -2.55 -5.80
N ASP A 22 12.55 -2.79 -5.93
CA ASP A 22 11.52 -1.90 -5.40
C ASP A 22 11.21 -2.13 -3.91
N ILE A 23 11.87 -3.08 -3.24
CA ILE A 23 11.79 -3.27 -1.78
C ILE A 23 12.92 -2.50 -1.10
N ARG A 24 12.57 -1.49 -0.30
CA ARG A 24 13.51 -0.77 0.58
C ARG A 24 12.80 -0.43 1.88
N VAL A 25 12.90 -1.36 2.82
CA VAL A 25 12.32 -1.23 4.15
C VAL A 25 13.35 -1.65 5.19
N ARG A 26 13.35 -0.96 6.33
CA ARG A 26 14.12 -1.36 7.51
C ARG A 26 13.27 -1.25 8.77
N GLN A 27 13.58 -2.08 9.75
CA GLN A 27 13.03 -1.91 11.09
C GLN A 27 13.93 -0.97 11.89
N LEU A 28 13.32 0.04 12.52
CA LEU A 28 13.97 0.96 13.43
C LEU A 28 14.14 0.31 14.81
N SER A 29 15.01 0.88 15.64
CA SER A 29 15.29 0.38 17.00
C SER A 29 14.06 0.37 17.93
N ASN A 30 13.06 1.20 17.63
CA ASN A 30 11.77 1.24 18.35
C ASN A 30 10.73 0.24 17.79
N GLY A 31 11.12 -0.62 16.86
CA GLY A 31 10.27 -1.64 16.26
C GLY A 31 9.40 -1.15 15.09
N MET A 32 9.35 0.15 14.80
CA MET A 32 8.63 0.68 13.64
C MET A 32 9.34 0.35 12.33
N TYR A 33 8.59 0.29 11.24
CA TYR A 33 9.16 0.14 9.90
C TYR A 33 9.27 1.48 9.20
N GLU A 34 10.41 1.71 8.57
CA GLU A 34 10.71 2.86 7.73
C GLU A 34 10.96 2.36 6.29
N VAL A 35 10.41 3.08 5.32
CA VAL A 35 10.65 2.86 3.89
C VAL A 35 11.41 4.03 3.27
N ASP A 36 12.23 3.73 2.27
CA ASP A 36 12.90 4.78 1.49
C ASP A 36 11.93 5.44 0.51
N GLY A 37 12.22 6.67 0.09
CA GLY A 37 11.55 7.34 -1.02
C GLY A 37 12.47 8.29 -1.81
N PRO A 38 12.02 8.77 -2.97
CA PRO A 38 10.86 8.31 -3.73
C PRO A 38 11.19 7.08 -4.60
N LEU A 39 10.24 6.17 -4.77
CA LEU A 39 10.25 5.17 -5.84
C LEU A 39 9.69 5.74 -7.16
N ALA A 40 8.67 6.60 -7.05
CA ALA A 40 8.01 7.24 -8.18
C ALA A 40 7.49 8.64 -7.81
N GLY A 41 7.36 9.50 -8.82
CA GLY A 41 7.03 10.93 -8.70
C GLY A 41 8.17 11.79 -9.26
N PRO A 42 8.02 13.13 -9.30
CA PRO A 42 6.85 13.90 -8.84
C PRO A 42 5.60 13.69 -9.69
N PHE A 43 4.44 13.66 -9.05
CA PHE A 43 3.12 13.69 -9.71
C PHE A 43 2.36 14.95 -9.32
N GLU A 44 1.64 15.55 -10.27
CA GLU A 44 0.87 16.77 -10.00
C GLU A 44 -0.44 16.47 -9.25
N THR A 45 -0.98 15.27 -9.47
CA THR A 45 -2.30 14.86 -8.97
C THR A 45 -2.22 13.55 -8.21
N ARG A 46 -3.22 13.31 -7.35
CA ARG A 46 -3.38 12.04 -6.62
C ARG A 46 -3.77 10.91 -7.57
N GLU A 47 -4.55 11.25 -8.58
CA GLU A 47 -5.04 10.33 -9.60
C GLU A 47 -3.90 9.74 -10.42
N GLU A 48 -2.96 10.59 -10.86
CA GLU A 48 -1.75 10.15 -11.55
C GLU A 48 -0.88 9.24 -10.67
N LEU A 49 -0.64 9.65 -9.41
CA LEU A 49 0.08 8.83 -8.44
C LEU A 49 -0.59 7.46 -8.28
N ALA A 50 -1.91 7.42 -8.06
CA ALA A 50 -2.62 6.20 -7.79
C ALA A 50 -2.61 5.25 -9.00
N GLN A 51 -2.75 5.77 -10.21
CA GLN A 51 -2.66 4.97 -11.43
C GLN A 51 -1.28 4.30 -11.56
N VAL A 52 -0.20 5.08 -11.41
CA VAL A 52 1.17 4.57 -11.53
C VAL A 52 1.51 3.61 -10.38
N ALA A 53 1.10 3.94 -9.16
CA ALA A 53 1.29 3.09 -7.99
C ALA A 53 0.59 1.74 -8.16
N CYS A 54 -0.65 1.77 -8.67
CA CYS A 54 -1.44 0.57 -8.97
C CYS A 54 -0.68 -0.33 -9.95
N GLU A 55 -0.31 0.20 -11.13
CA GLU A 55 0.38 -0.56 -12.17
C GLU A 55 1.70 -1.17 -11.70
N ARG A 56 2.46 -0.44 -10.89
CA ARG A 56 3.75 -0.93 -10.38
C ARG A 56 3.57 -1.97 -9.28
N MET A 57 2.63 -1.76 -8.37
CA MET A 57 2.45 -2.63 -7.21
C MET A 57 1.83 -3.99 -7.60
N ILE A 58 0.92 -4.04 -8.57
CA ILE A 58 0.35 -5.32 -9.04
C ILE A 58 1.36 -6.20 -9.80
N GLN A 59 2.47 -5.61 -10.27
CA GLN A 59 3.56 -6.34 -10.92
C GLN A 59 4.52 -6.99 -9.91
N MET A 60 4.40 -6.65 -8.62
CA MET A 60 5.20 -7.30 -7.59
C MET A 60 4.89 -8.80 -7.51
N PRO A 61 5.90 -9.65 -7.27
CA PRO A 61 5.69 -11.10 -7.18
C PRO A 61 4.61 -11.46 -6.16
N GLY A 62 3.54 -12.15 -6.58
CA GLY A 62 2.45 -12.53 -5.69
C GLY A 62 1.37 -11.46 -5.46
N ALA A 63 1.53 -10.23 -5.95
CA ALA A 63 0.59 -9.13 -5.68
C ALA A 63 -0.67 -9.14 -6.56
N SER A 64 -0.59 -9.74 -7.76
CA SER A 64 -1.72 -9.79 -8.68
C SER A 64 -2.76 -10.85 -8.30
N THR A 65 -3.95 -10.73 -8.90
CA THR A 65 -5.06 -11.68 -8.72
C THR A 65 -4.79 -13.10 -9.20
N LEU A 66 -3.72 -13.31 -9.99
CA LEU A 66 -3.29 -14.64 -10.43
C LEU A 66 -2.96 -15.58 -9.27
N HIS A 67 -2.59 -15.02 -8.12
CA HIS A 67 -2.19 -15.78 -6.95
C HIS A 67 -3.36 -16.00 -5.97
N GLY A 68 -4.46 -15.26 -6.11
CA GLY A 68 -5.64 -15.38 -5.27
C GLY A 68 -5.29 -15.40 -3.78
N ARG A 69 -5.82 -16.38 -3.05
CA ARG A 69 -5.56 -16.57 -1.61
C ARG A 69 -4.10 -16.89 -1.26
N GLN A 70 -3.27 -17.30 -2.23
CA GLN A 70 -1.84 -17.52 -2.02
C GLN A 70 -1.00 -16.27 -2.34
N GLY A 71 -1.64 -15.17 -2.71
CA GLY A 71 -0.95 -13.92 -2.99
C GLY A 71 -0.29 -13.29 -1.77
N LYS A 72 0.46 -12.23 -2.04
CA LYS A 72 1.22 -11.45 -1.07
C LYS A 72 0.82 -9.99 -1.17
N GLU A 73 0.64 -9.37 -0.02
CA GLU A 73 0.45 -7.92 0.07
C GLU A 73 1.79 -7.23 0.31
N TYR A 74 1.93 -6.06 -0.29
CA TYR A 74 3.05 -5.16 -0.11
C TYR A 74 2.50 -3.84 0.40
N CYS A 75 3.24 -3.16 1.27
CA CYS A 75 2.85 -1.84 1.74
C CYS A 75 3.80 -0.80 1.14
N ALA A 76 3.28 0.32 0.69
CA ALA A 76 4.05 1.53 0.46
C ALA A 76 3.46 2.68 1.27
N LEU A 77 4.18 3.80 1.32
CA LEU A 77 3.66 5.08 1.70
C LEU A 77 3.50 5.96 0.47
N TRP A 78 2.45 6.76 0.46
CA TRP A 78 2.34 7.87 -0.47
C TRP A 78 2.28 9.18 0.31
N TYR A 79 2.95 10.19 -0.23
CA TYR A 79 3.23 11.42 0.50
C TYR A 79 3.26 12.61 -0.45
N TYR A 80 3.06 13.80 0.13
CA TYR A 80 3.19 15.07 -0.54
C TYR A 80 4.47 15.77 -0.10
N SER A 81 5.21 16.32 -1.06
CA SER A 81 6.34 17.20 -0.80
C SER A 81 5.90 18.65 -0.90
N PRO A 82 5.82 19.42 0.22
CA PRO A 82 5.50 20.85 0.15
C PRO A 82 6.50 21.65 -0.69
N GLN A 83 7.77 21.23 -0.69
CA GLN A 83 8.85 21.87 -1.46
C GLN A 83 8.65 21.70 -2.97
N GLN A 84 8.35 20.47 -3.42
CA GLN A 84 8.17 20.17 -4.85
C GLN A 84 6.72 20.38 -5.31
N ARG A 85 5.80 20.61 -4.37
CA ARG A 85 4.35 20.75 -4.58
C ARG A 85 3.74 19.57 -5.34
N ALA A 86 4.25 18.38 -5.11
CA ALA A 86 3.93 17.16 -5.86
C ALA A 86 3.75 15.95 -4.93
N TYR A 87 3.11 14.92 -5.46
CA TYR A 87 2.91 13.64 -4.79
C TYR A 87 3.96 12.62 -5.19
N PHE A 88 4.27 11.71 -4.28
CA PHE A 88 5.31 10.69 -4.44
C PHE A 88 4.88 9.37 -3.82
N LEU A 89 5.38 8.28 -4.39
CA LEU A 89 5.27 6.92 -3.87
C LEU A 89 6.61 6.51 -3.27
N SER A 90 6.62 5.94 -2.07
CA SER A 90 7.81 5.34 -1.47
C SER A 90 8.18 4.02 -2.15
N TYR A 91 9.35 3.50 -1.82
CA TYR A 91 9.66 2.10 -2.03
C TYR A 91 8.73 1.20 -1.20
N PHE A 92 8.66 -0.07 -1.56
CA PHE A 92 7.77 -1.03 -0.94
C PHE A 92 8.40 -1.69 0.30
N SER A 93 7.52 -2.11 1.19
CA SER A 93 7.76 -3.03 2.28
C SER A 93 7.12 -4.37 1.92
N ASP A 94 7.92 -5.43 2.02
CA ASP A 94 7.47 -6.80 1.85
C ASP A 94 7.25 -7.52 3.19
N VAL A 95 7.24 -6.75 4.29
CA VAL A 95 6.94 -7.22 5.64
C VAL A 95 5.45 -7.53 5.71
N SER A 96 5.11 -8.77 5.37
CA SER A 96 3.74 -9.25 5.26
C SER A 96 3.51 -10.48 6.13
N GLY A 97 2.27 -10.94 6.21
CA GLY A 97 1.94 -12.20 6.86
C GLY A 97 0.51 -12.65 6.59
N ASP A 98 0.14 -13.73 7.28
CA ASP A 98 -1.18 -14.32 7.23
C ASP A 98 -1.87 -14.15 8.59
N GLY A 99 -3.02 -13.51 8.59
CA GLY A 99 -3.92 -13.38 9.73
C GLY A 99 -4.88 -14.56 9.87
N VAL A 100 -5.79 -14.45 10.83
CA VAL A 100 -6.81 -15.48 11.10
C VAL A 100 -7.61 -15.77 9.82
N GLY A 101 -7.80 -17.06 9.51
CA GLY A 101 -8.52 -17.49 8.31
C GLY A 101 -7.72 -17.37 7.00
N GLY A 102 -6.39 -17.15 7.07
CA GLY A 102 -5.53 -17.03 5.90
C GLY A 102 -5.63 -15.67 5.20
N ARG A 103 -6.15 -14.65 5.90
CA ARG A 103 -6.24 -13.28 5.40
C ARG A 103 -4.85 -12.69 5.26
N LYS A 104 -4.54 -12.14 4.09
CA LYS A 104 -3.24 -11.51 3.86
C LYS A 104 -3.23 -10.14 4.53
N PHE A 105 -2.04 -9.71 4.96
CA PHE A 105 -1.80 -8.35 5.43
C PHE A 105 -0.36 -7.94 5.11
N CYS A 106 -0.13 -6.64 4.98
CA CYS A 106 1.19 -6.04 5.10
C CYS A 106 1.30 -5.18 6.37
N LYS A 107 2.48 -5.17 7.00
CA LYS A 107 2.74 -4.28 8.12
C LYS A 107 3.03 -2.89 7.57
N VAL A 108 2.11 -1.97 7.80
CA VAL A 108 2.20 -0.57 7.37
C VAL A 108 3.47 0.08 7.95
N PRO A 109 4.40 0.54 7.10
CA PRO A 109 5.48 1.42 7.53
C PRO A 109 4.90 2.72 8.09
N LEU A 110 5.51 3.27 9.14
CA LEU A 110 5.03 4.52 9.75
C LEU A 110 6.02 5.67 9.62
N ALA A 111 7.18 5.41 9.02
CA ALA A 111 8.25 6.37 8.77
C ALA A 111 8.72 6.32 7.31
N LEU A 112 9.23 7.45 6.83
CA LEU A 112 9.73 7.65 5.48
C LEU A 112 11.13 8.29 5.53
N GLN A 113 12.06 7.71 4.78
CA GLN A 113 13.38 8.29 4.55
C GLN A 113 13.48 8.74 3.08
N ASP A 114 13.36 10.05 2.84
CA ASP A 114 13.58 10.66 1.52
C ASP A 114 14.61 11.79 1.66
N ALA A 115 15.82 11.56 1.14
CA ALA A 115 16.92 12.52 1.23
C ALA A 115 16.67 13.83 0.45
N ASN A 116 15.75 13.82 -0.52
CA ASN A 116 15.46 14.94 -1.40
C ASN A 116 14.19 15.71 -1.00
N THR A 117 13.45 15.23 -0.01
CA THR A 117 12.23 15.88 0.48
C THR A 117 12.39 16.32 1.93
N ARG A 118 12.32 17.62 2.15
CA ARG A 118 12.20 18.18 3.50
C ARG A 118 10.75 18.15 3.96
N ASP A 119 10.53 17.63 5.16
CA ASP A 119 9.22 17.59 5.83
C ASP A 119 8.10 17.01 4.95
N PRO A 120 8.25 15.76 4.47
CA PRO A 120 7.20 15.11 3.70
C PRO A 120 5.92 14.97 4.53
N VAL A 121 4.79 15.23 3.90
CA VAL A 121 3.46 15.00 4.47
C VAL A 121 3.05 13.59 4.08
N ILE A 122 3.20 12.62 4.98
CA ILE A 122 2.77 11.25 4.75
C ILE A 122 1.23 11.24 4.76
N LEU A 123 0.62 10.91 3.63
CA LEU A 123 -0.83 10.94 3.47
C LEU A 123 -1.44 9.58 3.77
N GLY A 124 -0.75 8.49 3.45
CA GLY A 124 -1.34 7.19 3.70
C GLY A 124 -0.51 5.99 3.30
N PRO A 125 -0.98 4.79 3.66
CA PRO A 125 -0.49 3.55 3.08
C PRO A 125 -1.05 3.34 1.68
N ALA A 126 -0.38 2.49 0.92
CA ALA A 126 -0.88 1.90 -0.31
C ALA A 126 -0.57 0.40 -0.32
N HIS A 127 -1.54 -0.45 -0.69
CA HIS A 127 -1.33 -1.90 -0.78
C HIS A 127 -2.19 -2.55 -1.87
N PRO A 128 -1.80 -3.72 -2.41
CA PRO A 128 -2.63 -4.48 -3.32
C PRO A 128 -3.45 -5.51 -2.54
N HIS A 129 -4.64 -5.86 -3.06
CA HIS A 129 -5.33 -7.08 -2.67
C HIS A 129 -5.22 -8.13 -3.79
N PRO A 130 -4.54 -9.27 -3.54
CA PRO A 130 -4.43 -10.33 -4.54
C PRO A 130 -5.70 -11.20 -4.65
N HIS A 131 -6.71 -11.00 -3.79
CA HIS A 131 -7.85 -11.91 -3.69
C HIS A 131 -9.24 -11.25 -3.57
N SER A 132 -9.30 -9.93 -3.45
CA SER A 132 -10.55 -9.17 -3.30
C SER A 132 -10.37 -7.78 -3.91
N TRP A 133 -11.39 -7.22 -4.56
CA TRP A 133 -11.39 -5.80 -4.96
C TRP A 133 -11.88 -4.88 -3.84
N GLU A 134 -12.40 -5.44 -2.75
CA GLU A 134 -13.00 -4.70 -1.64
C GLU A 134 -11.96 -4.40 -0.58
N PHE A 135 -12.09 -3.25 0.07
CA PHE A 135 -11.42 -2.98 1.33
C PHE A 135 -11.84 -4.01 2.37
N SER A 136 -10.87 -4.44 3.18
CA SER A 136 -11.14 -5.23 4.35
C SER A 136 -11.78 -4.38 5.44
N ARG A 137 -12.55 -4.99 6.36
CA ARG A 137 -13.11 -4.26 7.51
C ARG A 137 -12.02 -3.58 8.33
N GLU A 138 -10.87 -4.21 8.46
CA GLU A 138 -9.68 -3.73 9.18
C GLU A 138 -9.00 -2.58 8.45
N ASP A 139 -8.98 -2.59 7.12
CA ASP A 139 -8.48 -1.47 6.32
C ASP A 139 -9.29 -0.21 6.60
N MET A 140 -10.61 -0.39 6.73
CA MET A 140 -11.59 0.65 7.09
C MET A 140 -11.72 0.88 8.60
N GLY A 141 -10.81 0.33 9.41
CA GLY A 141 -10.74 0.64 10.84
C GLY A 141 -11.86 0.04 11.70
N ALA A 142 -12.52 -1.05 11.27
CA ALA A 142 -13.66 -1.63 11.99
C ALA A 142 -13.40 -1.84 13.48
N ASN A 143 -12.19 -2.22 13.89
CA ASN A 143 -11.85 -2.46 15.30
C ASN A 143 -11.09 -1.30 15.95
N ARG A 144 -11.36 -0.07 15.52
CA ARG A 144 -10.66 1.14 15.96
C ARG A 144 -11.65 2.20 16.39
N GLU A 145 -11.16 3.14 17.18
CA GLU A 145 -11.93 4.31 17.61
C GLU A 145 -12.32 5.18 16.39
N PRO A 146 -13.42 5.96 16.49
CA PRO A 146 -13.72 6.99 15.50
C PRO A 146 -12.52 7.92 15.28
N ASN A 147 -12.34 8.41 14.04
CA ASN A 147 -11.24 9.29 13.65
C ASN A 147 -9.83 8.65 13.78
N TRP A 148 -9.74 7.32 13.73
CA TRP A 148 -8.47 6.59 13.74
C TRP A 148 -7.79 6.53 12.36
N SER A 149 -6.46 6.57 12.36
CA SER A 149 -5.55 6.20 11.26
C SER A 149 -4.33 5.44 11.80
N PRO A 150 -3.48 4.84 10.95
CA PRO A 150 -2.22 4.23 11.39
C PRO A 150 -1.29 5.18 12.17
N TRP A 151 -1.42 6.50 11.98
CA TRP A 151 -0.65 7.54 12.68
C TRP A 151 -1.38 8.16 13.88
N GLY A 152 -2.54 7.64 14.26
CA GLY A 152 -3.36 8.16 15.36
C GLY A 152 -4.61 8.84 14.83
N ALA A 153 -4.64 10.16 14.75
CA ALA A 153 -5.80 10.89 14.25
C ALA A 153 -5.92 10.79 12.72
N ALA A 154 -7.13 10.70 12.18
CA ALA A 154 -7.37 10.70 10.74
C ALA A 154 -7.14 12.07 10.09
N ARG A 155 -7.17 13.15 10.87
CA ARG A 155 -6.83 14.52 10.43
C ARG A 155 -5.61 15.02 11.19
N PHE A 156 -4.72 15.72 10.51
CA PHE A 156 -3.53 16.31 11.12
C PHE A 156 -3.18 17.66 10.50
N VAL A 157 -2.31 18.41 11.17
CA VAL A 157 -1.84 19.72 10.72
C VAL A 157 -0.36 19.61 10.41
N ASP A 158 0.06 20.02 9.22
CA ASP A 158 1.48 20.07 8.87
C ASP A 158 2.18 21.29 9.46
N LYS A 159 3.50 21.39 9.26
CA LYS A 159 4.31 22.52 9.76
C LYS A 159 3.90 23.88 9.17
N SER A 160 3.19 23.91 8.05
CA SER A 160 2.67 25.14 7.44
C SER A 160 1.32 25.59 8.01
N GLY A 161 0.70 24.76 8.87
CA GLY A 161 -0.65 24.99 9.37
C GLY A 161 -1.76 24.45 8.46
N ARG A 162 -1.41 23.74 7.38
CA ARG A 162 -2.39 23.13 6.48
C ARG A 162 -2.95 21.86 7.12
N ILE A 163 -4.27 21.72 7.05
CA ILE A 163 -4.96 20.51 7.49
C ILE A 163 -4.91 19.47 6.37
N TRP A 164 -4.53 18.25 6.74
CA TRP A 164 -4.49 17.07 5.89
C TRP A 164 -5.34 15.96 6.50
N GLU A 165 -5.76 15.03 5.65
CA GLU A 165 -6.49 13.83 6.04
C GLU A 165 -5.68 12.62 5.61
N HIS A 166 -5.63 11.62 6.48
CA HIS A 166 -5.04 10.33 6.13
C HIS A 166 -6.01 9.53 5.28
N GLU A 167 -5.43 8.82 4.33
CA GLU A 167 -6.13 8.03 3.33
C GLU A 167 -5.44 6.68 3.15
N LEU A 168 -6.10 5.72 2.53
CA LEU A 168 -5.56 4.42 2.20
C LEU A 168 -5.83 4.12 0.74
N LEU A 169 -4.77 3.84 -0.02
CA LEU A 169 -4.90 3.39 -1.40
C LEU A 169 -4.92 1.86 -1.44
N LEU A 170 -5.93 1.31 -2.11
CA LEU A 170 -6.05 -0.11 -2.40
C LEU A 170 -5.99 -0.35 -3.89
N PHE A 171 -5.20 -1.34 -4.28
CA PHE A 171 -5.01 -1.72 -5.68
C PHE A 171 -5.49 -3.14 -5.97
N TYR A 172 -6.14 -3.31 -7.11
CA TYR A 172 -6.62 -4.61 -7.56
C TYR A 172 -6.28 -4.80 -9.05
N GLY A 173 -5.48 -5.83 -9.35
CA GLY A 173 -5.03 -6.14 -10.70
C GLY A 173 -5.74 -7.37 -11.28
N PRO A 174 -6.90 -7.24 -11.94
CA PRO A 174 -7.62 -8.37 -12.54
C PRO A 174 -6.82 -8.99 -13.68
N ARG A 175 -6.90 -10.33 -13.82
CA ARG A 175 -6.14 -11.13 -14.80
C ARG A 175 -6.18 -10.62 -16.26
N ASN A 176 -7.27 -9.98 -16.68
CA ASN A 176 -7.48 -9.53 -18.06
C ASN A 176 -7.90 -8.05 -18.16
N GLY A 177 -7.59 -7.25 -17.14
CA GLY A 177 -8.00 -5.84 -17.09
C GLY A 177 -6.86 -4.92 -16.69
N GLY A 178 -7.11 -3.61 -16.80
CA GLY A 178 -6.25 -2.59 -16.19
C GLY A 178 -6.28 -2.66 -14.67
N CYS A 179 -5.38 -1.92 -14.03
CA CYS A 179 -5.33 -1.85 -12.58
C CYS A 179 -6.50 -0.99 -12.04
N LEU A 180 -7.23 -1.50 -11.05
CA LEU A 180 -8.29 -0.76 -10.36
C LEU A 180 -7.70 -0.16 -9.07
N ALA A 181 -7.89 1.15 -8.89
CA ALA A 181 -7.45 1.87 -7.70
C ALA A 181 -8.65 2.38 -6.92
N TYR A 182 -8.60 2.19 -5.60
CA TYR A 182 -9.57 2.69 -4.64
C TYR A 182 -8.86 3.52 -3.57
N ASP A 183 -9.58 4.48 -3.02
CA ASP A 183 -9.18 5.32 -1.91
C ASP A 183 -10.17 5.12 -0.76
N TYR A 184 -9.68 4.99 0.47
CA TYR A 184 -10.47 5.11 1.67
C TYR A 184 -9.94 6.28 2.51
N ASN A 185 -10.78 7.28 2.71
CA ASN A 185 -10.44 8.43 3.54
C ASN A 185 -10.86 8.18 4.99
N TYR A 186 -9.88 8.10 5.91
CA TYR A 186 -10.11 7.74 7.32
C TYR A 186 -10.97 8.77 8.07
N SER A 187 -10.99 10.03 7.62
CA SER A 187 -11.73 11.14 8.25
C SER A 187 -13.21 11.11 7.87
N SER A 188 -13.50 11.03 6.58
CA SER A 188 -14.86 11.01 6.05
C SER A 188 -15.50 9.61 6.04
N GLN A 189 -14.68 8.57 6.18
CA GLN A 189 -15.02 7.15 6.06
C GLN A 189 -15.60 6.77 4.69
N VAL A 190 -15.31 7.56 3.66
CA VAL A 190 -15.78 7.34 2.29
C VAL A 190 -14.77 6.50 1.52
N VAL A 191 -15.28 5.52 0.76
CA VAL A 191 -14.53 4.81 -0.27
C VAL A 191 -14.81 5.46 -1.62
N SER A 192 -13.75 5.73 -2.38
CA SER A 192 -13.82 6.24 -3.75
C SER A 192 -13.11 5.28 -4.71
N ALA A 193 -13.65 5.13 -5.93
CA ALA A 193 -13.01 4.41 -7.03
C ALA A 193 -12.41 5.40 -8.03
N LEU A 194 -11.20 5.14 -8.53
CA LEU A 194 -10.61 5.92 -9.60
C LEU A 194 -11.24 5.52 -10.94
N ARG A 195 -12.01 6.42 -11.56
CA ARG A 195 -12.71 6.18 -12.83
C ARG A 195 -12.52 7.37 -13.77
N GLY A 196 -12.08 7.11 -14.99
CA GLY A 196 -11.88 8.15 -16.00
C GLY A 196 -10.97 9.29 -15.51
N GLY A 197 -9.96 8.98 -14.69
CA GLY A 197 -9.05 9.96 -14.11
C GLY A 197 -9.64 10.82 -12.98
N LYS A 198 -10.70 10.36 -12.31
CA LYS A 198 -11.33 11.06 -11.17
C LYS A 198 -11.71 10.10 -10.07
N TRP A 199 -11.60 10.54 -8.82
CA TRP A 199 -12.15 9.83 -7.67
C TRP A 199 -13.66 9.97 -7.62
N ILE A 200 -14.36 8.84 -7.76
CA ILE A 200 -15.82 8.76 -7.68
C ILE A 200 -16.19 8.07 -6.36
N PRO A 201 -16.88 8.76 -5.43
CA PRO A 201 -17.35 8.14 -4.20
C PRO A 201 -18.29 6.97 -4.51
N ILE A 202 -18.01 5.79 -3.97
CA ILE A 202 -18.80 4.57 -4.21
C ILE A 202 -19.51 4.04 -2.97
N GLY A 203 -19.07 4.41 -1.78
CA GLY A 203 -19.71 3.97 -0.55
C GLY A 203 -19.10 4.58 0.70
N LYS A 204 -19.64 4.22 1.85
CA LYS A 204 -19.22 4.75 3.14
C LYS A 204 -19.21 3.66 4.20
N ALA A 205 -18.14 3.64 4.99
CA ALA A 205 -18.07 2.85 6.21
C ALA A 205 -18.77 3.58 7.36
N SER A 206 -19.43 2.82 8.23
CA SER A 206 -20.10 3.35 9.42
C SER A 206 -20.01 2.36 10.58
N GLY A 207 -20.30 2.83 11.81
CA GLY A 207 -20.22 2.00 13.02
C GLY A 207 -18.80 1.80 13.55
N THR A 208 -18.70 0.90 14.53
CA THR A 208 -17.50 0.50 15.29
C THR A 208 -17.40 -1.04 15.35
N ALA A 209 -16.46 -1.61 16.10
CA ALA A 209 -16.10 -3.05 16.07
C ALA A 209 -17.28 -4.04 15.94
N GLY A 210 -18.34 -3.83 16.72
CA GLY A 210 -19.52 -4.71 16.76
C GLY A 210 -20.60 -4.41 15.72
N ASP A 211 -20.69 -3.18 15.22
CA ASP A 211 -21.76 -2.67 14.36
C ASP A 211 -21.24 -2.13 13.01
N PHE A 212 -19.96 -2.34 12.70
CA PHE A 212 -19.34 -1.86 11.48
C PHE A 212 -20.09 -2.34 10.24
N SER A 213 -20.48 -1.40 9.40
CA SER A 213 -21.02 -1.64 8.07
C SER A 213 -20.20 -0.90 7.02
N PHE A 214 -20.24 -1.41 5.80
CA PHE A 214 -19.90 -0.64 4.61
C PHE A 214 -21.06 -0.73 3.64
N ASP A 215 -21.55 0.43 3.22
CA ASP A 215 -22.71 0.54 2.35
C ASP A 215 -22.31 1.28 1.07
N LEU A 216 -22.57 0.65 -0.08
CA LEU A 216 -22.41 1.30 -1.37
C LEU A 216 -23.49 2.39 -1.52
N PHE A 217 -23.10 3.52 -2.12
CA PHE A 217 -24.07 4.53 -2.52
C PHE A 217 -24.97 4.01 -3.65
N GLU A 218 -26.17 4.59 -3.76
CA GLU A 218 -27.14 4.18 -4.77
C GLU A 218 -26.55 4.23 -6.19
N GLY A 219 -26.70 3.14 -6.92
CA GLY A 219 -26.17 3.00 -8.29
C GLY A 219 -24.65 2.85 -8.39
N GLN A 220 -23.93 2.72 -7.27
CA GLN A 220 -22.49 2.49 -7.26
C GLN A 220 -22.14 1.01 -7.07
N SER A 221 -20.96 0.65 -7.55
CA SER A 221 -20.38 -0.70 -7.49
C SER A 221 -18.88 -0.61 -7.24
N TRP A 222 -18.25 -1.71 -6.84
CA TRP A 222 -16.79 -1.80 -6.81
C TRP A 222 -16.20 -1.84 -8.22
N LEU A 223 -16.80 -2.62 -9.11
CA LEU A 223 -16.33 -2.78 -10.48
C LEU A 223 -16.90 -1.67 -11.39
N PRO A 224 -16.18 -1.22 -12.44
CA PRO A 224 -16.67 -0.25 -13.42
C PRO A 224 -17.88 -0.72 -14.22
#